data_AF-A0A8H4XRU3-F1
#
_entry.id   AF-A0A8H4XRU3-F1
#
_cell.length_a   1.000
_cell.length_b   1.000
_cell.length_c   1.000
_cell.angle_alpha   90.00
_cell.angle_beta   90.00
_cell.angle_gamma   90.00
#
_symmetry.space_group_name_H-M   'P 1'
#
loop_
_entity.id
_entity.type
_entity.pdbx_description
1 polymer ?
#
loop_
_entity_poly.entity_id
_entity_poly.type
_entity_poly.pdbx_seq_one_letter_code
_entity_poly.pdbx_strand_id
1 'polypeptide(L)'
;MMDLLSLEISSGRKHALDIAHLSWPWTLLAAVLILKILHILRVVHQPGLRTLPGHWLASFSRLYKIFLVYDGLCPEKERAMHKKYGPVVRLGPHELSVNSIDGLRTIYTGGFEKTSWYRDIFVNFGTENLVSTLEHKPHSIQKRMLSNVYSKSYLQNSPDLQKVSSIIVADRFLPLLSKLAQSREAINVLPLLQGLGQDFTSAYLFGSKYGTDFIHDVAKRDHWLD
;
A
#
# COMPACT_ATOMS: atom_id res chain seq x y z
N MET A 1 51.93 -33.20 -46.77
CA MET A 1 51.35 -33.85 -45.58
C MET A 1 51.24 -32.92 -44.37
N MET A 2 52.14 -31.94 -44.19
CA MET A 2 52.07 -30.96 -43.08
C MET A 2 50.94 -29.91 -43.21
N ASP A 3 50.51 -29.54 -44.43
CA ASP A 3 49.46 -28.51 -44.63
C ASP A 3 48.02 -28.97 -44.36
N LEU A 4 47.74 -30.27 -44.47
CA LEU A 4 46.39 -30.80 -44.18
C LEU A 4 46.13 -30.84 -42.67
N LEU A 5 47.15 -31.19 -41.88
CA LEU A 5 47.09 -31.19 -40.42
C LEU A 5 46.89 -29.77 -39.85
N SER A 6 47.52 -28.75 -40.43
CA SER A 6 47.38 -27.36 -39.96
C SER A 6 46.00 -26.77 -40.26
N LEU A 7 45.39 -27.11 -41.40
CA LEU A 7 44.02 -26.73 -41.76
C LEU A 7 42.97 -27.42 -40.88
N GLU A 8 43.17 -28.70 -40.57
CA GLU A 8 42.26 -29.49 -39.72
C GLU A 8 42.28 -28.99 -38.26
N ILE A 9 43.47 -28.64 -37.75
CA ILE A 9 43.64 -28.00 -36.43
C ILE A 9 42.99 -26.60 -36.40
N SER A 10 43.12 -25.80 -37.47
CA SER A 10 42.50 -24.47 -37.55
C SER A 10 40.97 -24.54 -37.59
N SER A 11 40.42 -25.48 -38.36
CA SER A 11 38.98 -25.74 -38.48
C SER A 11 38.38 -26.22 -37.15
N GLY A 12 39.03 -27.20 -36.49
CA GLY A 12 38.61 -27.70 -35.19
C GLY A 12 38.67 -26.63 -34.09
N ARG A 13 39.65 -25.72 -34.14
CA ARG A 13 39.78 -24.62 -33.18
C ARG A 13 38.70 -23.55 -33.37
N LYS A 14 38.30 -23.24 -34.61
CA LYS A 14 37.17 -22.34 -34.89
C LYS A 14 35.84 -22.94 -34.44
N HIS A 15 35.60 -24.21 -34.76
CA HIS A 15 34.41 -24.93 -34.29
C HIS A 15 34.34 -25.03 -32.76
N ALA A 16 35.46 -25.28 -32.09
CA ALA A 16 35.51 -25.32 -30.62
C ALA A 16 35.21 -23.95 -29.99
N LEU A 17 35.66 -22.85 -30.61
CA LEU A 17 35.36 -21.49 -30.16
C LEU A 17 33.87 -21.14 -30.40
N ASP A 18 33.29 -21.53 -31.54
CA ASP A 18 31.87 -21.30 -31.85
C ASP A 18 30.93 -22.05 -30.90
N ILE A 19 31.27 -23.29 -30.51
CA ILE A 19 30.51 -24.08 -29.53
C ILE A 19 30.66 -23.51 -28.11
N ALA A 20 31.82 -22.95 -27.78
CA ALA A 20 32.06 -22.30 -26.49
C ALA A 20 31.25 -21.00 -26.33
N HIS A 21 31.11 -20.20 -27.39
CA HIS A 21 30.28 -18.99 -27.37
C HIS A 21 28.78 -19.28 -27.28
N LEU A 22 28.32 -20.42 -27.83
CA LEU A 22 26.90 -20.80 -27.82
C LEU A 22 26.43 -21.41 -26.49
N SER A 23 27.33 -22.02 -25.70
CA SER A 23 26.99 -22.77 -24.49
C SER A 23 26.98 -21.94 -23.20
N TRP A 24 27.78 -20.88 -23.11
CA TRP A 24 27.85 -20.02 -21.91
C TRP A 24 26.52 -19.33 -21.53
N PRO A 25 25.68 -18.86 -22.46
CA PRO A 25 24.37 -18.30 -22.12
C PRO A 25 23.45 -19.32 -21.42
N TRP A 26 23.47 -20.58 -21.86
CA TRP A 26 22.66 -21.65 -21.29
C TRP A 26 23.16 -22.08 -19.91
N THR A 27 24.48 -22.12 -19.69
CA THR A 27 25.04 -22.40 -18.37
C THR A 27 24.73 -21.28 -17.38
N LEU A 28 24.82 -20.02 -17.80
CA LEU A 28 24.38 -18.87 -17.00
C LEU A 28 22.89 -18.93 -16.67
N LEU A 29 22.03 -19.22 -17.67
CA LEU A 29 20.60 -19.38 -17.46
C LEU A 29 20.29 -20.51 -16.47
N ALA A 30 20.92 -21.66 -16.64
CA ALA A 30 20.76 -22.79 -15.73
C ALA A 30 21.23 -22.46 -14.31
N ALA A 31 22.37 -21.78 -14.16
CA ALA A 31 22.87 -21.34 -12.86
C ALA A 31 21.90 -20.36 -12.18
N VAL A 32 21.37 -19.37 -12.92
CA VAL A 32 20.35 -18.44 -12.40
C VAL A 32 19.08 -19.18 -11.99
N LEU A 33 18.59 -20.13 -12.79
CA LEU A 33 17.43 -20.94 -12.46
C LEU A 33 17.65 -21.78 -11.20
N ILE A 34 18.80 -22.44 -11.08
CA ILE A 34 19.16 -23.22 -9.88
C ILE A 34 19.18 -22.32 -8.66
N LEU A 35 19.84 -21.15 -8.73
CA LEU A 35 19.88 -20.19 -7.62
C LEU A 35 18.48 -19.70 -7.23
N LYS A 36 17.60 -19.44 -8.21
CA LYS A 36 16.20 -19.07 -7.96
C LYS A 36 15.41 -20.19 -7.30
N ILE A 37 15.58 -21.43 -7.75
CA ILE A 37 14.93 -22.60 -7.15
C ILE A 37 15.41 -22.79 -5.70
N LEU A 38 16.72 -22.74 -5.45
CA LEU A 38 17.29 -22.84 -4.10
C LEU A 38 16.77 -21.73 -3.20
N HIS A 39 16.66 -20.50 -3.71
CA HIS A 39 16.07 -19.39 -2.98
C HIS A 39 14.59 -19.65 -2.63
N ILE A 40 13.76 -20.06 -3.59
CA ILE A 40 12.34 -20.38 -3.35
C ILE A 40 12.21 -21.50 -2.33
N LEU A 41 13.00 -22.57 -2.46
CA LEU A 41 13.00 -23.67 -1.51
C LEU A 41 13.36 -23.19 -0.10
N ARG A 42 14.38 -22.34 0.03
CA ARG A 42 14.75 -21.73 1.31
C ARG A 42 13.59 -20.95 1.92
N VAL A 43 12.86 -20.16 1.12
CA VAL A 43 11.73 -19.34 1.59
C VAL A 43 10.51 -20.20 1.97
N VAL A 44 10.18 -21.20 1.18
CA VAL A 44 9.10 -22.16 1.47
C VAL A 44 9.37 -22.91 2.77
N HIS A 45 10.64 -23.28 2.99
CA HIS A 45 11.10 -24.07 4.14
C HIS A 45 11.60 -23.22 5.31
N GLN A 46 11.30 -21.91 5.36
CA GLN A 46 11.67 -21.07 6.50
C GLN A 46 11.06 -21.62 7.80
N PRO A 47 11.89 -21.88 8.83
CA PRO A 47 11.41 -22.27 10.15
C PRO A 47 10.39 -21.24 10.66
N GLY A 48 9.29 -21.71 11.25
CA GLY A 48 8.18 -20.86 11.73
C GLY A 48 7.17 -20.46 10.66
N LEU A 49 7.57 -20.24 9.40
CA LEU A 49 6.63 -19.89 8.32
C LEU A 49 6.07 -21.11 7.58
N ARG A 50 6.80 -22.23 7.54
CA ARG A 50 6.36 -23.47 6.86
C ARG A 50 5.14 -24.10 7.54
N THR A 51 5.01 -23.95 8.85
CA THR A 51 3.93 -24.53 9.65
C THR A 51 2.65 -23.71 9.61
N LEU A 52 2.72 -22.47 9.10
CA LEU A 52 1.57 -21.58 9.06
C LEU A 52 0.64 -21.98 7.93
N PRO A 53 -0.67 -22.09 8.20
CA PRO A 53 -1.64 -22.50 7.21
C PRO A 53 -1.88 -21.40 6.18
N GLY A 54 -2.30 -21.78 4.97
CA GLY A 54 -2.56 -20.83 3.89
C GLY A 54 -2.69 -21.51 2.54
N HIS A 55 -2.87 -20.71 1.50
CA HIS A 55 -2.89 -21.23 0.14
C HIS A 55 -1.47 -21.64 -0.26
N TRP A 56 -1.29 -22.79 -0.91
CA TRP A 56 0.04 -23.31 -1.24
C TRP A 56 0.87 -22.32 -2.09
N LEU A 57 0.24 -21.62 -3.05
CA LEU A 57 0.90 -20.57 -3.84
C LEU A 57 1.49 -19.44 -2.98
N ALA A 58 0.90 -19.15 -1.82
CA ALA A 58 1.39 -18.13 -0.90
C ALA A 58 2.81 -18.46 -0.38
N SER A 59 3.17 -19.74 -0.30
CA SER A 59 4.52 -20.14 0.11
C SER A 59 5.58 -19.88 -0.97
N PHE A 60 5.19 -19.89 -2.25
CA PHE A 60 6.12 -19.83 -3.38
C PHE A 60 6.29 -18.41 -3.94
N SER A 61 5.21 -17.62 -4.00
CA SER A 61 5.25 -16.32 -4.68
C SER A 61 4.23 -15.31 -4.15
N ARG A 62 4.55 -14.02 -4.29
CA ARG A 62 3.62 -12.89 -4.04
C ARG A 62 2.50 -12.81 -5.09
N LEU A 63 2.60 -13.55 -6.20
CA LEU A 63 1.55 -13.63 -7.23
C LEU A 63 0.19 -14.02 -6.65
N TYR A 64 0.17 -14.86 -5.61
CA TYR A 64 -1.08 -15.20 -4.92
C TYR A 64 -1.76 -13.95 -4.33
N LYS A 65 -1.00 -13.07 -3.67
CA LYS A 65 -1.53 -11.82 -3.13
C LYS A 65 -2.03 -10.88 -4.23
N ILE A 66 -1.31 -10.80 -5.35
CA ILE A 66 -1.76 -10.02 -6.52
C ILE A 66 -3.11 -10.55 -7.02
N PHE A 67 -3.27 -11.86 -7.10
CA PHE A 67 -4.55 -12.48 -7.44
C PHE A 67 -5.65 -12.21 -6.40
N LEU A 68 -5.32 -12.13 -5.11
CA LEU A 68 -6.30 -11.77 -4.08
C LEU A 68 -6.85 -10.36 -4.24
N VAL A 69 -5.99 -9.40 -4.63
CA VAL A 69 -6.37 -7.99 -4.79
C VAL A 69 -6.96 -7.66 -6.17
N TYR A 70 -6.75 -8.52 -7.17
CA TYR A 70 -7.05 -8.24 -8.58
C TYR A 70 -8.50 -7.81 -8.86
N ASP A 71 -9.48 -8.43 -8.18
CA ASP A 71 -10.91 -8.16 -8.37
C ASP A 71 -11.51 -7.24 -7.29
N GLY A 72 -10.68 -6.65 -6.43
CA GLY A 72 -11.13 -5.79 -5.33
C GLY A 72 -11.79 -6.51 -4.15
N LEU A 73 -11.96 -7.83 -4.20
CA LEU A 73 -12.63 -8.63 -3.15
C LEU A 73 -11.63 -9.19 -2.11
N CYS A 74 -10.49 -8.50 -1.94
CA CYS A 74 -9.44 -8.93 -1.02
C CYS A 74 -9.95 -9.08 0.43
N PRO A 75 -10.74 -8.14 1.00
CA PRO A 75 -11.24 -8.27 2.37
C PRO A 75 -12.11 -9.51 2.58
N GLU A 76 -12.99 -9.83 1.63
CA GLU A 76 -13.86 -11.00 1.67
C GLU A 76 -13.06 -12.29 1.58
N LYS A 77 -12.09 -12.34 0.65
CA LYS A 77 -11.18 -13.48 0.48
C LYS A 77 -10.34 -13.70 1.73
N GLU A 78 -9.75 -12.66 2.30
CA GLU A 78 -8.97 -12.77 3.55
C GLU A 78 -9.84 -13.23 4.73
N ARG A 79 -11.06 -12.70 4.86
CA ARG A 79 -12.02 -13.17 5.87
C ARG A 79 -12.37 -14.64 5.67
N ALA A 80 -12.59 -15.10 4.44
CA ALA A 80 -12.85 -16.51 4.14
C ALA A 80 -11.63 -17.39 4.46
N MET A 81 -10.42 -16.91 4.16
CA MET A 81 -9.17 -17.59 4.52
C MET A 81 -9.03 -17.73 6.02
N HIS A 82 -9.28 -16.67 6.80
CA HIS A 82 -9.23 -16.73 8.26
C HIS A 82 -10.27 -17.67 8.86
N LYS A 83 -11.47 -17.76 8.25
CA LYS A 83 -12.48 -18.75 8.64
C LYS A 83 -12.01 -20.19 8.38
N LYS A 84 -11.28 -20.43 7.29
CA LYS A 84 -10.84 -21.76 6.87
C LYS A 84 -9.57 -22.24 7.58
N TYR A 85 -8.59 -21.37 7.70
CA TYR A 85 -7.22 -21.70 8.14
C TYR A 85 -6.92 -21.23 9.56
N GLY A 86 -7.75 -20.36 10.14
CA GLY A 86 -7.63 -19.87 11.51
C GLY A 86 -7.07 -18.45 11.61
N PRO A 87 -6.65 -18.04 12.82
CA PRO A 87 -6.34 -16.64 13.13
C PRO A 87 -5.06 -16.12 12.49
N VAL A 88 -4.13 -16.98 12.08
CA VAL A 88 -2.88 -16.59 11.42
C VAL A 88 -2.74 -17.36 10.13
N VAL A 89 -2.63 -16.65 9.01
CA VAL A 89 -2.61 -17.22 7.67
C VAL A 89 -1.44 -16.66 6.88
N ARG A 90 -0.72 -17.52 6.15
CA ARG A 90 0.34 -17.08 5.22
C ARG A 90 -0.29 -16.56 3.92
N LEU A 91 -0.05 -15.28 3.61
CA LEU A 91 -0.52 -14.62 2.37
C LEU A 91 0.57 -14.49 1.31
N GLY A 92 1.83 -14.58 1.71
CA GLY A 92 2.96 -14.54 0.80
C GLY A 92 4.20 -15.21 1.38
N PRO A 93 5.30 -15.24 0.62
CA PRO A 93 6.49 -15.96 1.02
C PRO A 93 7.09 -15.42 2.33
N HIS A 94 6.92 -14.12 2.59
CA HIS A 94 7.35 -13.43 3.81
C HIS A 94 6.22 -12.59 4.44
N GLU A 95 4.96 -12.94 4.17
CA GLU A 95 3.80 -12.12 4.58
C GLU A 95 2.75 -12.98 5.26
N LEU A 96 2.30 -12.50 6.42
CA LEU A 96 1.28 -13.13 7.26
C LEU A 96 0.10 -12.17 7.41
N SER A 97 -1.11 -12.71 7.37
CA SER A 97 -2.30 -12.03 7.85
C SER A 97 -2.66 -12.57 9.22
N VAL A 98 -3.02 -11.67 10.12
CA VAL A 98 -3.27 -11.96 11.54
C VAL A 98 -4.61 -11.35 11.93
N ASN A 99 -5.53 -12.22 12.31
CA ASN A 99 -6.87 -11.89 12.78
C ASN A 99 -7.06 -12.45 14.19
N SER A 100 -6.36 -11.85 15.17
CA SER A 100 -6.48 -12.17 16.59
C SER A 100 -6.17 -10.94 17.44
N ILE A 101 -6.77 -10.87 18.64
CA ILE A 101 -6.55 -9.77 19.58
C ILE A 101 -5.10 -9.76 20.08
N ASP A 102 -4.56 -10.93 20.42
CA ASP A 102 -3.18 -11.05 20.89
C ASP A 102 -2.18 -10.69 19.79
N GLY A 103 -2.42 -11.15 18.56
CA GLY A 103 -1.60 -10.79 17.42
C GLY A 103 -1.65 -9.29 17.10
N LEU A 104 -2.83 -8.67 17.20
CA LEU A 104 -2.98 -7.22 17.07
C LEU A 104 -2.13 -6.49 18.12
N ARG A 105 -2.19 -6.91 19.38
CA ARG A 105 -1.36 -6.35 20.45
C ARG A 105 0.12 -6.51 20.12
N THR A 106 0.57 -7.72 19.80
CA THR A 106 1.98 -7.99 19.46
C THR A 106 2.46 -7.12 18.30
N ILE A 107 1.69 -6.98 17.22
CA ILE A 107 2.10 -6.20 16.05
C ILE A 107 2.13 -4.70 16.37
N TYR A 108 1.10 -4.17 17.01
CA TYR A 108 1.00 -2.72 17.24
C TYR A 108 1.86 -2.23 18.41
N THR A 109 2.15 -3.07 19.41
CA THR A 109 3.03 -2.71 20.54
C THR A 109 4.45 -3.23 20.40
N GLY A 110 4.71 -4.15 19.46
CA GLY A 110 6.01 -4.79 19.27
C GLY A 110 7.08 -3.92 18.60
N GLY A 111 6.72 -2.70 18.16
CA GLY A 111 7.68 -1.78 17.55
C GLY A 111 8.14 -2.21 16.16
N PHE A 112 7.31 -2.95 15.41
CA PHE A 112 7.62 -3.29 14.02
C PHE A 112 7.66 -2.03 13.15
N GLU A 113 8.69 -1.91 12.32
CA GLU A 113 8.82 -0.82 11.36
C GLU A 113 7.91 -1.03 10.16
N LYS A 114 7.51 0.08 9.53
CA LYS A 114 6.74 0.02 8.28
C LYS A 114 7.59 -0.57 7.16
N THR A 115 6.95 -1.28 6.24
CA THR A 115 7.62 -1.78 5.03
C THR A 115 7.84 -0.65 4.03
N SER A 116 8.79 -0.83 3.09
CA SER A 116 9.08 0.15 2.04
C SER A 116 7.87 0.55 1.21
N TRP A 117 6.85 -0.32 1.13
CA TRP A 117 5.58 -0.05 0.45
C TRP A 117 4.93 1.26 0.90
N TYR A 118 5.05 1.63 2.18
CA TYR A 118 4.53 2.91 2.66
C TYR A 118 5.23 4.10 2.01
N ARG A 119 6.54 4.03 1.83
CA ARG A 119 7.30 5.07 1.13
C ARG A 119 6.97 5.08 -0.36
N ASP A 120 6.93 3.90 -0.98
CA ASP A 120 6.73 3.76 -2.42
C ASP A 120 5.34 4.28 -2.87
N ILE A 121 4.33 4.25 -1.99
CA ILE A 121 2.96 4.70 -2.30
C ILE A 121 2.63 6.09 -1.73
N PHE A 122 3.13 6.44 -0.54
CA PHE A 122 2.68 7.65 0.16
C PHE A 122 3.66 8.84 0.10
N VAL A 123 4.82 8.71 -0.55
CA VAL A 123 5.66 9.88 -0.85
C VAL A 123 4.87 10.82 -1.77
N ASN A 124 4.79 12.08 -1.39
CA ASN A 124 4.07 13.09 -2.15
C ASN A 124 5.04 14.17 -2.64
N PHE A 125 4.95 14.55 -3.91
CA PHE A 125 5.84 15.53 -4.55
C PHE A 125 7.34 15.26 -4.30
N GLY A 126 7.75 13.99 -4.30
CA GLY A 126 9.14 13.58 -4.05
C GLY A 126 9.62 13.81 -2.61
N THR A 127 8.72 14.15 -1.68
CA THR A 127 9.03 14.46 -0.28
C THR A 127 8.39 13.44 0.66
N GLU A 128 9.16 12.93 1.61
CA GLU A 128 8.65 12.07 2.67
C GLU A 128 7.78 12.87 3.65
N ASN A 129 6.64 12.30 4.03
CA ASN A 129 5.72 12.82 5.03
C ASN A 129 5.56 11.84 6.20
N LEU A 130 4.71 12.20 7.17
CA LEU A 130 4.51 11.40 8.37
C LEU A 130 4.00 9.97 8.07
N VAL A 131 3.21 9.78 7.02
CA VAL A 131 2.70 8.45 6.65
C VAL A 131 3.79 7.61 5.99
N SER A 132 4.57 8.22 5.09
CA SER A 132 5.64 7.54 4.33
C SER A 132 6.92 7.31 5.14
N THR A 133 7.10 8.02 6.27
CA THR A 133 8.26 7.84 7.14
C THR A 133 8.24 6.44 7.76
N LEU A 134 9.30 5.67 7.48
CA LEU A 134 9.40 4.26 7.86
C LEU A 134 9.85 4.07 9.30
N GLU A 135 10.97 4.69 9.66
CA GLU A 135 11.65 4.53 10.95
C GLU A 135 10.94 5.25 12.10
N HIS A 136 10.87 4.60 13.27
CA HIS A 136 10.19 5.13 14.45
C HIS A 136 10.73 6.48 14.93
N LYS A 137 12.06 6.69 14.90
CA LYS A 137 12.67 7.91 15.45
C LYS A 137 12.34 9.16 14.62
N PRO A 138 12.61 9.21 13.30
CA PRO A 138 12.16 10.31 12.44
C PRO A 138 10.65 10.52 12.49
N HIS A 139 9.87 9.43 12.47
CA HIS A 139 8.41 9.49 12.56
C HIS A 139 7.94 10.17 13.86
N SER A 140 8.52 9.77 15.00
CA SER A 140 8.20 10.34 16.31
C SER A 140 8.51 11.84 16.38
N ILE A 141 9.64 12.27 15.81
CA ILE A 141 10.03 13.66 15.74
C ILE A 141 9.00 14.49 14.96
N GLN A 142 8.64 14.06 13.75
CA GLN A 142 7.63 14.75 12.93
C GLN A 142 6.25 14.77 13.61
N LYS A 143 5.82 13.62 14.16
CA LYS A 143 4.55 13.51 14.89
C LYS A 143 4.47 14.52 16.04
N ARG A 144 5.54 14.67 16.81
CA ARG A 144 5.59 15.59 17.96
C ARG A 144 5.46 17.05 17.53
N MET A 145 5.97 17.43 16.36
CA MET A 145 5.82 18.80 15.84
C MET A 145 4.35 19.13 15.55
N LEU A 146 3.58 18.16 15.06
CA LEU A 146 2.19 18.36 14.62
C LEU A 146 1.15 17.99 15.68
N SER A 147 1.49 17.17 16.67
CA SER A 147 0.50 16.59 17.58
C SER A 147 -0.30 17.62 18.38
N ASN A 148 0.30 18.77 18.69
CA ASN A 148 -0.37 19.82 19.46
C ASN A 148 -1.54 20.45 18.68
N VAL A 149 -1.32 20.80 17.41
CA VAL A 149 -2.34 21.48 16.58
C VAL A 149 -3.55 20.58 16.30
N TYR A 150 -3.34 19.26 16.26
CA TYR A 150 -4.41 18.27 16.11
C TYR A 150 -4.94 17.71 17.44
N SER A 151 -4.51 18.26 18.58
CA SER A 151 -4.98 17.80 19.88
C SER A 151 -6.44 18.22 20.11
N LYS A 152 -7.22 17.36 20.78
CA LYS A 152 -8.63 17.65 21.08
C LYS A 152 -8.80 18.98 21.82
N SER A 153 -7.95 19.25 22.82
CA SER A 153 -7.98 20.48 23.58
C SER A 153 -7.69 21.71 22.72
N TYR A 154 -6.71 21.64 21.81
CA TYR A 154 -6.42 22.74 20.90
C TYR A 154 -7.59 22.99 19.95
N LEU A 155 -8.11 21.94 19.31
CA LEU A 155 -9.21 22.06 18.35
C LEU A 155 -10.48 22.62 19.02
N GLN A 156 -10.87 22.12 20.20
CA GLN A 156 -12.09 22.57 20.89
C GLN A 156 -12.02 24.03 21.36
N ASN A 157 -10.82 24.51 21.72
CA ASN A 157 -10.64 25.88 22.21
C ASN A 157 -10.19 26.86 21.12
N SER A 158 -10.00 26.42 19.87
CA SER A 158 -9.54 27.28 18.78
C SER A 158 -10.65 28.23 18.33
N PRO A 159 -10.48 29.56 18.46
CA PRO A 159 -11.46 30.53 17.95
C PRO A 159 -11.60 30.45 16.43
N ASP A 160 -10.53 30.11 15.73
CA ASP A 160 -10.53 29.98 14.27
C ASP A 160 -11.33 28.75 13.84
N LEU A 161 -11.18 27.62 14.52
CA LEU A 161 -11.99 26.43 14.23
C LEU A 161 -13.46 26.66 14.57
N GLN A 162 -13.78 27.43 15.61
CA GLN A 162 -15.17 27.81 15.91
C GLN A 162 -15.78 28.63 14.77
N LYS A 163 -15.04 29.60 14.21
CA LYS A 163 -15.49 30.37 13.03
C LYS A 163 -15.65 29.48 11.80
N VAL A 164 -14.67 28.63 11.51
CA VAL A 164 -14.74 27.67 10.39
C VAL A 164 -15.94 26.74 10.53
N SER A 165 -16.18 26.22 11.74
CA SER A 165 -17.33 25.35 12.02
C SER A 165 -18.65 26.08 11.86
N SER A 166 -18.75 27.33 12.32
CA SER A 166 -19.94 28.16 12.11
C SER A 166 -20.22 28.33 10.62
N ILE A 167 -19.21 28.71 9.83
CA ILE A 167 -19.37 28.91 8.38
C ILE A 167 -19.81 27.60 7.72
N ILE A 168 -19.06 26.51 7.92
CA ILE A 168 -19.31 25.26 7.19
C ILE A 168 -20.63 24.62 7.64
N VAL A 169 -20.92 24.57 8.94
CA VAL A 169 -22.10 23.88 9.46
C VAL A 169 -23.34 24.78 9.35
N ALA A 170 -23.29 25.98 9.93
CA ALA A 170 -24.47 26.82 10.04
C ALA A 170 -24.82 27.53 8.73
N ASP A 171 -23.82 28.00 7.97
CA ASP A 171 -24.08 28.78 6.76
C ASP A 171 -24.15 27.93 5.48
N ARG A 172 -23.52 26.75 5.47
CA ARG A 172 -23.48 25.88 4.27
C ARG A 172 -24.27 24.58 4.45
N PHE A 173 -23.89 23.73 5.40
CA PHE A 173 -24.40 22.37 5.49
C PHE A 173 -25.86 22.29 5.98
N LEU A 174 -26.22 22.96 7.08
CA LEU A 174 -27.57 22.92 7.64
C LEU A 174 -28.63 23.51 6.68
N PRO A 175 -28.41 24.66 6.00
CA PRO A 175 -29.35 25.17 5.01
C PRO A 175 -29.57 24.20 3.86
N LEU A 176 -28.50 23.58 3.37
CA LEU A 176 -28.60 22.56 2.32
C LEU A 176 -29.42 21.35 2.79
N LEU A 177 -29.15 20.82 3.99
CA LEU A 177 -29.93 19.72 4.56
C LEU A 177 -31.41 20.09 4.72
N SER A 178 -31.72 21.31 5.16
CA SER A 178 -33.11 21.78 5.27
C SER A 178 -33.81 21.80 3.90
N LYS A 179 -33.12 22.27 2.86
CA LYS A 179 -33.64 22.27 1.48
C LYS A 179 -33.88 20.84 0.97
N LEU A 180 -32.94 19.93 1.21
CA LEU A 180 -33.04 18.53 0.79
C LEU A 180 -34.12 17.76 1.57
N ALA A 181 -34.32 18.08 2.85
CA ALA A 181 -35.41 17.50 3.64
C ALA A 181 -36.79 17.90 3.11
N GLN A 182 -36.92 19.11 2.56
CA GLN A 182 -38.18 19.59 1.97
C GLN A 182 -38.49 18.97 0.61
N SER A 183 -37.46 18.64 -0.20
CA SER A 183 -37.67 18.07 -1.54
C SER A 183 -38.22 16.64 -1.53
N ARG A 184 -38.11 15.92 -0.40
CA ARG A 184 -38.48 14.50 -0.22
C ARG A 184 -37.81 13.56 -1.24
N GLU A 185 -36.74 14.00 -1.88
CA GLU A 185 -35.98 13.21 -2.84
C GLU A 185 -34.91 12.40 -2.11
N ALA A 186 -34.68 11.16 -2.54
CA ALA A 186 -33.58 10.36 -2.05
C ALA A 186 -32.26 10.89 -2.65
N ILE A 187 -31.31 11.22 -1.79
CA ILE A 187 -29.99 11.70 -2.20
C ILE A 187 -28.90 10.71 -1.81
N ASN A 188 -27.82 10.68 -2.60
CA ASN A 188 -26.60 10.02 -2.17
C ASN A 188 -25.84 10.92 -1.19
N VAL A 189 -25.82 10.55 0.09
CA VAL A 189 -25.14 11.32 1.14
C VAL A 189 -23.62 11.16 1.13
N LEU A 190 -23.09 10.13 0.48
CA LEU A 190 -21.65 9.86 0.47
C LEU A 190 -20.83 11.03 -0.11
N PRO A 191 -21.06 11.50 -1.36
CA PRO A 191 -20.31 12.61 -1.92
C PRO A 191 -20.51 13.89 -1.11
N LEU A 192 -21.71 14.11 -0.58
CA LEU A 192 -21.99 15.25 0.29
C LEU A 192 -21.13 15.24 1.57
N LEU A 193 -21.03 14.09 2.26
CA LEU A 193 -20.23 13.96 3.47
C LEU A 193 -18.73 14.00 3.19
N GLN A 194 -18.28 13.46 2.06
CA GLN A 194 -16.89 13.62 1.62
C GLN A 194 -16.55 15.10 1.33
N GLY A 195 -17.46 15.81 0.65
CA GLY A 195 -17.34 17.25 0.42
C GLY A 195 -17.29 18.04 1.72
N LEU A 196 -18.16 17.73 2.69
CA LEU A 196 -18.15 18.32 4.03
C LEU A 196 -16.79 18.13 4.73
N GLY A 197 -16.25 16.90 4.69
CA GLY A 197 -14.94 16.59 5.27
C GLY A 197 -13.80 17.36 4.59
N GLN A 198 -13.85 17.51 3.27
CA GLN A 198 -12.86 18.25 2.51
C GLN A 198 -12.93 19.76 2.78
N ASP A 199 -14.13 20.32 2.90
CA ASP A 199 -14.33 21.73 3.26
C ASP A 199 -13.75 22.02 4.66
N PHE A 200 -13.98 21.14 5.63
CA PHE A 200 -13.37 21.26 6.96
C PHE A 200 -11.84 21.16 6.92
N THR A 201 -11.30 20.18 6.19
CA THR A 201 -9.86 19.94 6.12
C THR A 201 -9.14 21.09 5.44
N SER A 202 -9.65 21.54 4.30
CA SER A 202 -9.04 22.65 3.55
C SER A 202 -9.20 23.99 4.25
N ALA A 203 -10.36 24.27 4.87
CA ALA A 203 -10.56 25.49 5.64
C ALA A 203 -9.71 25.51 6.92
N TYR A 204 -9.46 24.35 7.55
CA TYR A 204 -8.54 24.26 8.69
C TYR A 204 -7.09 24.57 8.29
N LEU A 205 -6.65 24.10 7.11
CA LEU A 205 -5.29 24.32 6.63
C LEU A 205 -5.05 25.70 6.02
N PHE A 206 -6.01 26.22 5.25
CA PHE A 206 -5.85 27.41 4.42
C PHE A 206 -6.79 28.58 4.80
N GLY A 207 -7.66 28.37 5.79
CA GLY A 207 -8.72 29.31 6.15
C GLY A 207 -9.96 29.18 5.25
N SER A 208 -11.11 29.62 5.75
CA SER A 208 -12.40 29.49 5.04
C SER A 208 -12.49 30.22 3.70
N LYS A 209 -11.63 31.23 3.47
CA LYS A 209 -11.55 31.98 2.21
C LYS A 209 -10.84 31.21 1.10
N TYR A 210 -9.82 30.42 1.43
CA TYR A 210 -9.02 29.66 0.48
C TYR A 210 -9.30 28.15 0.52
N GLY A 211 -10.15 27.71 1.45
CA GLY A 211 -10.69 26.36 1.50
C GLY A 211 -11.70 26.08 0.40
N THR A 212 -12.07 24.80 0.27
CA THR A 212 -13.08 24.36 -0.68
C THR A 212 -14.49 24.77 -0.23
N ASP A 213 -15.42 24.70 -1.18
CA ASP A 213 -16.86 24.80 -0.93
C ASP A 213 -17.59 23.70 -1.70
N PHE A 214 -17.20 22.45 -1.45
CA PHE A 214 -17.76 21.26 -2.11
C PHE A 214 -19.19 20.95 -1.68
N ILE A 215 -19.66 21.53 -0.58
CA ILE A 215 -21.08 21.48 -0.20
C ILE A 215 -21.95 22.15 -1.28
N HIS A 216 -21.51 23.27 -1.84
CA HIS A 216 -22.26 24.00 -2.87
C HIS A 216 -21.76 23.77 -4.30
N ASP A 217 -20.44 23.67 -4.49
CA ASP A 217 -19.82 23.49 -5.80
C ASP A 217 -19.78 21.99 -6.16
N VAL A 218 -20.96 21.46 -6.48
CA VAL A 218 -21.17 20.05 -6.86
C VAL A 218 -20.30 19.67 -8.05
N ALA A 219 -20.15 20.55 -9.05
CA ALA A 219 -19.36 20.26 -10.24
C ALA A 219 -17.87 20.05 -9.91
N LYS A 220 -17.28 20.91 -9.06
CA LYS A 220 -15.89 20.68 -8.61
C LYS A 220 -15.78 19.50 -7.66
N ARG A 221 -16.75 19.31 -6.76
CA ARG A 221 -16.75 18.18 -5.86
C ARG A 221 -16.68 16.88 -6.64
N ASP A 222 -17.58 16.70 -7.60
CA ASP A 222 -17.67 15.47 -8.39
C ASP A 222 -16.40 15.31 -9.26
N HIS A 223 -15.85 16.40 -9.82
CA HIS A 223 -14.58 16.34 -10.54
C HIS A 223 -13.39 15.81 -9.72
N TRP A 224 -13.34 16.10 -8.41
CA TRP A 224 -12.21 15.75 -7.54
C TRP A 224 -12.44 14.54 -6.64
N LEU A 225 -13.69 14.11 -6.44
CA LEU A 225 -14.07 13.03 -5.52
C LEU A 225 -14.61 11.77 -6.21
N ASP A 226 -14.87 11.80 -7.52
CA ASP A 226 -15.14 10.61 -8.35
C ASP A 226 -13.85 9.84 -8.71
#